data_AF-A0A2W6DYQ0-F1
#
_entry.id   AF-A0A2W6DYQ0-F1
#
_cell.length_a   1.000
_cell.length_b   1.000
_cell.length_c   1.000
_cell.angle_alpha   90.00
_cell.angle_beta   90.00
_cell.angle_gamma   90.00
#
_symmetry.space_group_name_H-M   'P 1'
#
loop_
_entity.id
_entity.type
_entity.pdbx_description
1 polymer ?
#
loop_
_entity_poly.entity_id
_entity_poly.type
_entity_poly.pdbx_seq_one_letter_code
_entity_poly.pdbx_strand_id
1 'polypeptide(L)'
;MACAGGRTFGDSGAMCELTLTLRVPDQRPVVRTLTCDPAGGDHPHAAEACGALAALADPFAPTPPGTIATMIYGGPATVTVDGQWRGQPVHAVFDRTNGAEISRWERLGPVLDLDDTDTPGA
;
A
#
# COMPACT_ATOMS: atom_id res chain seq x y z
N MET A 1 -7.07 5.55 -20.76
CA MET A 1 -7.14 6.98 -20.39
C MET A 1 -5.74 7.35 -19.94
N ALA A 2 -5.03 8.14 -20.74
CA ALA A 2 -3.58 8.29 -20.65
C ALA A 2 -3.21 9.58 -19.90
N CYS A 3 -2.26 9.50 -18.98
CA CYS A 3 -1.56 10.67 -18.44
C CYS A 3 -0.60 11.16 -19.53
N ALA A 4 -0.90 12.32 -20.12
CA ALA A 4 -0.10 12.89 -21.19
C ALA A 4 1.15 13.57 -20.63
N GLY A 5 2.33 13.12 -21.07
CA GLY A 5 3.61 13.75 -20.76
C GLY A 5 3.78 15.11 -21.43
N GLY A 6 4.44 16.03 -20.73
CA GLY A 6 4.77 17.34 -21.27
C GLY A 6 5.57 18.23 -20.32
N ARG A 7 6.86 17.93 -20.14
CA ARG A 7 7.95 18.84 -19.74
C ARG A 7 7.54 20.15 -19.02
N THR A 8 7.42 20.11 -17.70
CA THR A 8 7.62 21.27 -16.81
C THR A 8 8.20 20.82 -15.48
N PHE A 9 9.25 21.50 -15.03
CA PHE A 9 9.76 21.41 -13.67
C PHE A 9 8.74 22.08 -12.73
N GLY A 10 8.17 21.30 -11.81
CA GLY A 10 7.24 21.75 -10.78
C GLY A 10 5.76 21.68 -11.20
N ASP A 11 5.00 20.92 -10.41
CA ASP A 11 3.54 20.79 -10.38
C ASP A 11 2.87 19.84 -11.41
N SER A 12 1.98 18.99 -10.88
CA SER A 12 1.02 18.08 -11.55
C SER A 12 1.48 16.67 -11.97
N GLY A 13 2.10 15.94 -11.03
CA GLY A 13 2.13 14.46 -10.99
C GLY A 13 0.92 13.86 -10.25
N ALA A 14 -0.30 14.23 -10.64
CA ALA A 14 -1.50 14.02 -9.80
C ALA A 14 -2.46 12.93 -10.31
N MET A 15 -1.95 11.85 -10.90
CA MET A 15 -2.72 10.65 -11.19
C MET A 15 -1.80 9.42 -11.05
N CYS A 16 -1.85 8.75 -9.88
CA CYS A 16 -1.15 7.51 -9.49
C CYS A 16 0.16 7.62 -8.69
N GLU A 17 0.43 8.74 -8.01
CA GLU A 17 1.48 8.77 -6.96
C GLU A 17 0.90 8.32 -5.62
N LEU A 18 1.48 7.27 -5.05
CA LEU A 18 1.08 6.69 -3.78
C LEU A 18 2.31 6.60 -2.87
N THR A 19 2.27 7.29 -1.74
CA THR A 19 3.34 7.23 -0.75
C THR A 19 2.97 6.22 0.34
N LEU A 20 3.79 5.19 0.49
CA LEU A 20 3.64 4.19 1.54
C LEU A 20 4.61 4.47 2.68
N THR A 21 4.09 4.58 3.88
CA THR A 21 4.89 4.64 5.10
C THR A 21 4.67 3.37 5.91
N LEU A 22 5.65 2.48 5.88
CA LEU A 22 5.67 1.27 6.71
C LEU A 22 6.31 1.61 8.06
N ARG A 23 5.56 1.38 9.14
CA ARG A 23 6.02 1.50 10.52
C ARG A 23 5.95 0.14 11.19
N VAL A 24 7.10 -0.49 11.38
CA VAL A 24 7.23 -1.67 12.24
C VAL A 24 7.87 -1.22 13.56
N PRO A 25 7.27 -1.49 14.72
CA PRO A 25 7.91 -1.18 16.00
C PRO A 25 9.16 -2.04 16.16
N ASP A 26 10.17 -1.47 16.82
CA ASP A 26 11.55 -1.99 16.91
C ASP A 26 12.40 -1.82 15.63
N GLN A 27 11.79 -1.42 14.51
CA GLN A 27 12.52 -1.05 13.29
C GLN A 27 12.47 0.46 13.04
N ARG A 28 13.42 0.96 12.24
CA ARG A 28 13.34 2.33 11.74
C ARG A 28 12.15 2.42 10.78
N PRO A 29 11.26 3.42 10.90
CA PRO A 29 10.19 3.63 9.94
C PRO A 29 10.78 3.68 8.53
N VAL A 30 10.20 2.90 7.62
CA VAL A 30 10.62 2.86 6.22
C VAL A 30 9.56 3.57 5.40
N VAL A 31 9.96 4.64 4.73
CA VAL A 31 9.11 5.33 3.77
C VAL A 31 9.48 4.83 2.38
N ARG A 32 8.48 4.41 1.61
CA ARG A 32 8.61 3.94 0.23
C ARG A 32 7.63 4.70 -0.63
N THR A 33 8.12 5.24 -1.73
CA THR A 33 7.26 5.86 -2.74
C THR A 33 6.96 4.85 -3.83
N LEU A 34 5.70 4.76 -4.24
CA LEU A 34 5.25 3.96 -5.36
C LEU A 34 4.51 4.85 -6.35
N THR A 35 4.96 4.85 -7.60
CA THR A 35 4.28 5.54 -8.70
C THR A 35 3.80 4.48 -9.69
N CYS A 36 2.57 4.58 -10.19
CA CYS A 36 2.00 3.55 -11.09
C CYS A 36 1.77 4.00 -12.54
N ASP A 37 2.28 5.16 -12.96
CA ASP A 37 2.26 5.61 -14.35
C ASP A 37 3.33 6.69 -14.62
N PRO A 38 4.56 6.33 -15.03
CA PRO A 38 5.08 4.97 -15.17
C PRO A 38 5.33 4.30 -13.81
N ALA A 39 5.36 2.97 -13.78
CA ALA A 39 5.72 2.20 -12.59
C ALA A 39 7.13 2.58 -12.11
N GLY A 40 7.25 3.03 -10.86
CA GLY A 40 8.52 3.49 -10.31
C GLY A 40 8.45 3.88 -8.83
N GLY A 41 9.48 4.59 -8.37
CA GLY A 41 9.68 4.98 -6.98
C GLY A 41 10.74 4.12 -6.28
N ASP A 42 10.71 4.12 -4.95
CA ASP A 42 11.65 3.40 -4.08
C ASP A 42 11.20 1.96 -3.75
N HIS A 43 10.10 1.53 -4.38
CA HIS A 43 9.57 0.18 -4.24
C HIS A 43 10.30 -0.80 -5.18
N PRO A 44 10.93 -1.87 -4.67
CA PRO A 44 11.72 -2.80 -5.49
C PRO A 44 10.89 -3.48 -6.58
N HIS A 45 9.63 -3.83 -6.25
CA HIS A 45 8.67 -4.48 -7.15
C HIS A 45 7.56 -3.55 -7.64
N ALA A 46 7.91 -2.30 -8.02
CA ALA A 46 6.91 -1.28 -8.35
C ALA A 46 5.89 -1.72 -9.42
N ALA A 47 6.33 -2.42 -10.48
CA ALA A 47 5.43 -2.89 -11.54
C ALA A 47 4.41 -3.93 -11.05
N GLU A 48 4.84 -4.87 -10.20
CA GLU A 48 3.98 -5.91 -9.62
C GLU A 48 3.01 -5.31 -8.60
N ALA A 49 3.50 -4.41 -7.74
CA ALA A 49 2.68 -3.64 -6.81
C ALA A 49 1.55 -2.89 -7.54
N CYS A 50 1.89 -2.20 -8.62
CA CYS A 50 0.91 -1.48 -9.43
C CYS A 50 -0.09 -2.41 -10.13
N GLY A 51 0.37 -3.57 -10.61
CA GLY A 51 -0.51 -4.60 -11.18
C GLY A 51 -1.51 -5.15 -10.16
N ALA A 52 -1.04 -5.44 -8.94
CA ALA A 52 -1.89 -5.91 -7.84
C ALA A 52 -2.94 -4.87 -7.43
N LEU A 53 -2.54 -3.60 -7.31
CA LEU A 53 -3.47 -2.50 -7.03
C LEU A 53 -4.50 -2.32 -8.15
N ALA A 54 -4.08 -2.45 -9.42
CA ALA A 54 -4.99 -2.31 -10.56
C ALA A 54 -6.01 -3.45 -10.67
N ALA A 55 -5.69 -4.64 -10.15
CA ALA A 55 -6.60 -5.78 -10.09
C ALA A 55 -7.68 -5.63 -9.00
N LEU A 56 -7.45 -4.76 -8.01
CA LEU A 56 -8.37 -4.49 -6.91
C LEU A 56 -9.27 -3.30 -7.27
N ALA A 57 -10.58 -3.47 -7.03
CA ALA A 57 -11.55 -2.39 -7.27
C ALA A 57 -11.36 -1.23 -6.28
N ASP A 58 -11.20 -1.56 -5.00
CA ASP A 58 -10.93 -0.61 -3.93
C ASP A 58 -9.92 -1.19 -2.92
N PRO A 59 -8.61 -1.09 -3.23
CA PRO A 59 -7.55 -1.64 -2.37
C PRO A 59 -7.44 -0.94 -1.01
N PHE A 60 -7.93 0.31 -0.92
CA PHE A 60 -7.76 1.17 0.25
C PHE A 60 -9.03 1.29 1.10
N ALA A 61 -10.15 0.68 0.69
CA ALA A 61 -11.38 0.65 1.46
C ALA A 61 -11.14 0.10 2.87
N PRO A 62 -11.61 0.79 3.93
CA PRO A 62 -11.49 0.29 5.29
C PRO A 62 -12.40 -0.93 5.49
N THR A 63 -12.07 -1.76 6.48
CA THR A 63 -12.96 -2.83 6.92
C THR A 63 -14.26 -2.24 7.49
N PRO A 64 -15.44 -2.73 7.07
CA PRO A 64 -16.71 -2.21 7.57
C PRO A 64 -16.83 -2.34 9.10
N PRO A 65 -17.38 -1.33 9.79
CA PRO A 65 -17.63 -1.45 11.22
C PRO A 65 -18.62 -2.58 11.50
N GLY A 66 -18.35 -3.36 12.55
CA GLY A 66 -19.17 -4.54 12.89
C GLY A 66 -18.85 -5.80 12.11
N THR A 67 -17.78 -5.80 11.30
CA THR A 67 -17.25 -7.03 10.69
C THR A 67 -16.85 -8.01 11.78
N ILE A 68 -17.40 -9.23 11.71
CA ILE A 68 -17.00 -10.33 12.60
C ILE A 68 -15.64 -10.83 12.13
N ALA A 69 -14.60 -10.47 12.87
CA ALA A 69 -13.22 -10.88 12.61
C ALA A 69 -12.72 -11.82 13.71
N THR A 70 -11.80 -12.73 13.34
CA THR A 70 -11.10 -13.54 14.33
C THR A 70 -10.13 -12.68 15.13
N MET A 71 -9.98 -12.97 16.43
CA MET A 71 -9.02 -12.31 17.31
C MET A 71 -7.60 -12.89 17.14
N ILE A 72 -7.14 -13.01 15.89
CA ILE A 72 -5.80 -13.49 15.55
C ILE A 72 -4.90 -12.27 15.41
N TYR A 73 -3.83 -12.24 16.20
CA TYR A 73 -2.82 -11.20 16.14
C TYR A 73 -1.67 -11.63 15.23
N GLY A 74 -1.47 -10.91 14.13
CA GLY A 74 -0.46 -11.18 13.10
C GLY A 74 0.85 -10.42 13.30
N GLY A 75 0.91 -9.47 14.23
CA GLY A 75 2.12 -8.74 14.57
C GLY A 75 1.88 -7.25 14.83
N PRO A 76 2.91 -6.53 15.27
CA PRO A 76 2.77 -5.12 15.64
C PRO A 76 3.02 -4.16 14.47
N ALA A 77 3.27 -4.70 13.26
CA ALA A 77 3.50 -3.91 12.06
C ALA A 77 2.24 -3.10 11.68
N THR A 78 2.47 -1.86 11.25
CA THR A 78 1.42 -0.96 10.78
C THR A 78 1.91 -0.22 9.54
N VAL A 79 1.08 -0.13 8.52
CA VAL A 79 1.36 0.65 7.30
C VAL A 79 0.35 1.76 7.21
N THR A 80 0.84 2.96 6.95
CA THR A 80 0.01 4.09 6.52
C THR A 80 0.27 4.32 5.05
N VAL A 81 -0.78 4.21 4.26
CA VAL A 81 -0.79 4.60 2.85
C VAL A 81 -1.40 5.97 2.75
N ASP A 82 -0.69 6.90 2.14
CA ASP A 82 -1.13 8.26 1.91
C ASP A 82 -0.78 8.69 0.48
N GLY A 83 -1.69 9.37 -0.21
CA GLY A 83 -1.43 9.88 -1.55
C GLY A 83 -2.68 9.94 -2.41
N GLN A 84 -2.53 9.67 -3.71
CA GLN A 84 -3.63 9.70 -4.66
C GLN A 84 -3.71 8.42 -5.49
N TRP A 85 -4.84 7.72 -5.38
CA TRP A 85 -5.15 6.56 -6.20
C TRP A 85 -6.28 6.88 -7.16
N ARG A 86 -6.04 6.77 -8.47
CA ARG A 86 -7.04 7.04 -9.54
C ARG A 86 -7.73 8.40 -9.40
N GLY A 87 -6.98 9.42 -8.96
CA GLY A 87 -7.51 10.79 -8.75
C GLY A 87 -8.37 10.95 -7.50
N GLN A 88 -8.38 9.98 -6.59
CA GLN A 88 -8.98 10.09 -5.27
C GLN A 88 -7.88 10.21 -4.21
N PRO A 89 -7.97 11.17 -3.27
CA PRO A 89 -7.08 11.18 -2.13
C PRO A 89 -7.33 9.92 -1.29
N VAL A 90 -6.26 9.20 -0.99
CA VAL A 90 -6.32 8.00 -0.16
C VAL A 90 -5.51 8.21 1.10
N HIS A 91 -6.14 7.86 2.21
CA HIS A 91 -5.48 7.75 3.51
C HIS A 91 -6.00 6.48 4.16
N ALA A 92 -5.17 5.44 4.19
CA ALA A 92 -5.55 4.14 4.69
C ALA A 92 -4.47 3.62 5.63
N VAL A 93 -4.92 3.14 6.80
CA VAL A 93 -4.06 2.43 7.74
C VAL A 93 -4.35 0.95 7.60
N PHE A 94 -3.28 0.15 7.59
CA PHE A 94 -3.33 -1.31 7.60
C PHE A 94 -2.54 -1.77 8.82
N ASP A 95 -3.13 -2.64 9.61
CA ASP A 95 -2.50 -3.28 10.75
C ASP A 95 -2.77 -4.79 10.72
N ARG A 96 -2.19 -5.52 11.66
CA ARG A 96 -2.33 -6.98 11.75
C ARG A 96 -2.96 -7.40 13.08
N THR A 97 -3.87 -6.58 13.62
CA THR A 97 -4.43 -6.80 14.96
C THR A 97 -5.54 -7.85 15.02
N ASN A 98 -6.20 -8.13 13.88
CA ASN A 98 -7.28 -9.12 13.78
C ASN A 98 -7.32 -9.76 12.37
N GLY A 99 -8.12 -10.81 12.20
CA GLY A 99 -8.16 -11.58 10.95
C GLY A 99 -8.67 -10.80 9.72
N ALA A 100 -9.52 -9.80 9.90
CA ALA A 100 -10.00 -8.97 8.78
C ALA A 100 -8.90 -8.02 8.31
N GLU A 101 -8.20 -7.38 9.25
CA GLU A 101 -7.07 -6.49 8.92
C GLU A 101 -5.88 -7.28 8.35
N ILE A 102 -5.58 -8.47 8.88
CA ILE A 102 -4.58 -9.37 8.29
C ILE A 102 -4.97 -9.73 6.85
N SER A 103 -6.21 -10.13 6.61
CA SER A 103 -6.66 -10.47 5.24
C SER A 103 -6.55 -9.30 4.27
N ARG A 104 -6.72 -8.07 4.77
CA ARG A 104 -6.59 -6.84 3.99
C ARG A 104 -5.13 -6.50 3.72
N TRP A 105 -4.25 -6.72 4.70
CA TRP A 105 -2.79 -6.61 4.59
C TRP A 105 -2.22 -7.58 3.55
N GLU A 106 -2.57 -8.87 3.59
CA GLU A 106 -2.05 -9.90 2.67
C GLU A 106 -2.41 -9.61 1.21
N ARG A 107 -3.57 -8.98 0.93
CA ARG A 107 -3.94 -8.55 -0.44
C ARG A 107 -3.01 -7.49 -1.01
N LEU A 108 -2.33 -6.75 -0.15
CA LEU A 108 -1.33 -5.76 -0.51
C LEU A 108 0.10 -6.30 -0.40
N GLY A 109 0.31 -7.61 -0.24
CA GLY A 109 1.65 -8.20 -0.14
C GLY A 109 2.67 -7.68 -1.16
N PRO A 110 2.33 -7.63 -2.48
CA PRO A 110 3.23 -7.10 -3.51
C PRO A 110 3.55 -5.61 -3.37
N VAL A 111 2.70 -4.86 -2.67
CA VAL A 111 2.80 -3.40 -2.42
C VAL A 111 3.52 -3.10 -1.11
N LEU A 112 3.52 -4.05 -0.19
CA LEU A 112 4.16 -3.96 1.12
C LEU A 112 5.53 -4.64 1.15
N ASP A 113 5.96 -5.23 0.03
CA ASP A 113 7.22 -5.98 -0.09
C ASP A 113 7.33 -7.13 0.93
N LEU A 114 6.21 -7.85 1.14
CA LEU A 114 6.16 -8.95 2.12
C LEU A 114 7.00 -10.16 1.71
N ASP A 115 7.48 -10.22 0.46
CA ASP A 115 8.21 -11.37 -0.09
C ASP A 115 9.60 -11.62 0.54
N ASP A 116 10.19 -10.67 1.30
CA ASP A 116 11.53 -10.88 1.90
C ASP A 116 11.65 -10.61 3.42
N THR A 117 10.77 -9.82 4.06
CA THR A 117 11.04 -9.33 5.43
C THR A 117 10.03 -9.73 6.51
N ASP A 118 8.92 -10.38 6.16
CA ASP A 118 7.84 -10.73 7.11
C ASP A 118 7.30 -12.14 6.88
N THR A 119 8.20 -13.11 6.66
CA THR A 119 7.86 -14.53 6.85
C THR A 119 8.18 -14.93 8.30
N PRO A 120 7.22 -14.95 9.24
CA PRO A 120 7.35 -15.78 10.42
C PRO A 120 6.94 -17.21 10.04
N GLY A 121 7.92 -18.04 9.66
CA GLY A 121 7.69 -19.49 9.55
C GLY A 121 8.57 -20.22 8.53
N ALA A 122 9.75 -20.63 8.97
CA ALA A 122 10.22 -21.99 8.74
C ALA A 122 10.30 -22.68 10.11
#